data_AF-A0A7D9HKW6-F1
#
_entry.id   AF-A0A7D9HKW6-F1
#
_cell.length_a   1.000
_cell.length_b   1.000
_cell.length_c   1.000
_cell.angle_alpha   90.00
_cell.angle_beta   90.00
_cell.angle_gamma   90.00
#
_symmetry.space_group_name_H-M   'P 1'
#
loop_
_entity.id
_entity.type
_entity.pdbx_description
1 polymer ?
#
loop_
_entity_poly.entity_id
_entity_poly.type
_entity_poly.pdbx_seq_one_letter_code
_entity_poly.pdbx_strand_id
1 'polypeptide(L)'
;MATGKTSYFVLFVVIILYVTAAPLPGSGNDAAKEIKRLRYKVKYLTGELLKCQFEDKLDLHMRRFQNKHITCNDGTTAGYYIKRSYESNKWIIYLEGGWYCFDDLSCAQRLNTSGVNSLTSSRNWLSKRRGFGILSPSAVENPTWYNANHVLVPYCSSDAWSGNVSRFESGGQFSFMGYKIINEVIRELLPQGLLEAKHLLMAGSSVGGIGVILNIDRVAEMMFTAGSSCKVRGISDSGWYLERKPDLTGKCKNNPKNCNKPSQAIQKGMGYWSGVVPSACAKQFQNEPWRCYFGHNVNQTLKSPLFIFQWQYDPTQIIVDDPTSLHGDVTFGQHLMGKVMKLASDMKKSIDGHSAVFFPACLAHSTLTNSDWLSIQVEGYNLDRAINCWIIKDSLKHSTLSPNMPSSYCKSVLIDDCYLPQCNSLCPAPRNPFTGELLVTPTLSQGVAAGQNNKSQKTSLG
;
A
#
# COMPACT_ATOMS: atom_id res chain seq x y z
N MET A 1 -3.01 10.41 38.04
CA MET A 1 -4.06 9.83 37.16
C MET A 1 -4.21 8.32 37.36
N ALA A 2 -4.25 7.82 38.61
CA ALA A 2 -4.36 6.38 38.89
C ALA A 2 -5.73 5.96 39.46
N THR A 3 -6.58 6.91 39.83
CA THR A 3 -7.87 6.66 40.49
C THR A 3 -9.03 6.37 39.54
N GLY A 4 -8.89 6.68 38.24
CA GLY A 4 -9.95 6.42 37.24
C GLY A 4 -10.04 4.97 36.78
N LYS A 5 -8.92 4.23 36.69
CA LYS A 5 -8.92 2.85 36.14
C LYS A 5 -9.63 1.85 37.06
N THR A 6 -9.57 2.04 38.37
CA THR A 6 -10.19 1.16 39.36
C THR A 6 -11.72 1.30 39.38
N SER A 7 -12.23 2.52 39.14
CA SER A 7 -13.67 2.78 39.17
C SER A 7 -14.44 2.12 38.01
N TYR A 8 -13.83 2.05 36.83
CA TYR A 8 -14.43 1.37 35.66
C TYR A 8 -14.34 -0.16 35.76
N PHE A 9 -13.27 -0.69 36.36
CA PHE A 9 -13.15 -2.14 36.60
C PHE A 9 -14.19 -2.63 37.61
N VAL A 10 -14.45 -1.85 38.66
CA VAL A 10 -15.54 -2.13 39.63
C VAL A 10 -16.90 -2.07 38.96
N LEU A 11 -17.17 -1.06 38.13
CA LEU A 11 -18.42 -0.97 37.37
C LEU A 11 -18.58 -2.17 36.40
N PHE A 12 -17.50 -2.61 35.77
CA PHE A 12 -17.46 -3.75 34.86
C PHE A 12 -17.76 -5.09 35.57
N VAL A 13 -17.17 -5.31 36.74
CA VAL A 13 -17.44 -6.48 37.59
C VAL A 13 -18.87 -6.47 38.11
N VAL A 14 -19.38 -5.30 38.53
CA VAL A 14 -20.77 -5.14 39.01
C VAL A 14 -21.78 -5.45 37.90
N ILE A 15 -21.55 -4.98 36.66
CA ILE A 15 -22.44 -5.28 35.53
C ILE A 15 -22.42 -6.78 35.19
N ILE A 16 -21.24 -7.42 35.18
CA ILE A 16 -21.15 -8.87 34.94
C ILE A 16 -21.88 -9.65 36.03
N LEU A 17 -21.66 -9.32 37.31
CA LEU A 17 -22.35 -9.97 38.44
C LEU A 17 -23.88 -9.78 38.38
N TYR A 18 -24.35 -8.61 37.96
CA TYR A 18 -25.78 -8.33 37.81
C TYR A 18 -26.41 -9.09 36.64
N VAL A 19 -25.65 -9.34 35.57
CA VAL A 19 -26.10 -10.10 34.39
C VAL A 19 -26.07 -11.62 34.65
N THR A 20 -25.15 -12.12 35.47
CA THR A 20 -25.00 -13.55 35.78
C THR A 20 -25.80 -14.04 36.99
N ALA A 21 -26.31 -13.14 37.85
CA ALA A 21 -27.11 -13.52 39.01
C ALA A 21 -28.38 -14.31 38.62
N ALA A 22 -28.64 -15.43 39.30
CA ALA A 22 -29.88 -16.20 39.11
C ALA A 22 -31.11 -15.44 39.67
N PRO A 23 -32.32 -15.61 39.12
CA PRO A 23 -33.52 -15.01 39.69
C PRO A 23 -33.81 -15.57 41.09
N LEU A 24 -34.19 -14.72 42.03
CA LEU A 24 -34.72 -15.18 43.32
C LEU A 24 -36.06 -15.91 43.10
N PRO A 25 -36.27 -17.10 43.68
CA PRO A 25 -37.52 -17.83 43.54
C PRO A 25 -38.63 -17.07 44.28
N GLY A 26 -39.63 -16.56 43.53
CA GLY A 26 -40.83 -15.93 44.09
C GLY A 26 -41.33 -14.64 43.44
N SER A 27 -40.65 -14.07 42.43
CA SER A 27 -41.16 -12.87 41.74
C SER A 27 -42.26 -13.22 40.74
N GLY A 28 -43.41 -12.53 40.81
CA GLY A 28 -44.53 -12.72 39.88
C GLY A 28 -44.13 -12.67 38.40
N ASN A 29 -44.88 -13.37 37.56
CA ASN A 29 -44.56 -13.63 36.15
C ASN A 29 -44.19 -12.37 35.32
N ASP A 30 -44.74 -11.20 35.65
CA ASP A 30 -44.43 -9.95 34.95
C ASP A 30 -43.06 -9.36 35.33
N ALA A 31 -42.68 -9.42 36.62
CA ALA A 31 -41.37 -8.93 37.07
C ALA A 31 -40.22 -9.77 36.50
N ALA A 32 -40.39 -11.10 36.42
CA ALA A 32 -39.40 -11.99 35.81
C ALA A 32 -39.21 -11.71 34.31
N LYS A 33 -40.30 -11.37 33.60
CA LYS A 33 -40.27 -11.02 32.17
C LYS A 33 -39.56 -9.70 31.92
N GLU A 34 -39.76 -8.71 32.80
CA GLU A 34 -39.14 -7.39 32.71
C GLU A 34 -37.64 -7.43 33.04
N ILE A 35 -37.24 -8.20 34.07
CA ILE A 35 -35.83 -8.47 34.40
C ILE A 35 -35.10 -9.13 33.21
N LYS A 36 -35.73 -10.12 32.56
CA LYS A 36 -35.15 -10.78 31.38
C LYS A 36 -34.95 -9.81 30.21
N ARG A 37 -35.91 -8.89 29.99
CA ARG A 37 -35.82 -7.85 28.95
C ARG A 37 -34.73 -6.82 29.25
N LEU A 38 -34.59 -6.41 30.51
CA LEU A 38 -33.52 -5.52 30.97
C LEU A 38 -32.14 -6.14 30.78
N ARG A 39 -31.96 -7.43 31.14
CA ARG A 39 -30.68 -8.15 30.90
C ARG A 39 -30.30 -8.20 29.44
N TYR A 40 -31.26 -8.44 28.54
CA TYR A 40 -31.00 -8.45 27.11
C TYR A 40 -30.54 -7.07 26.62
N LYS A 41 -31.21 -5.99 27.04
CA LYS A 41 -30.82 -4.61 26.70
C LYS A 41 -29.45 -4.25 27.25
N VAL A 42 -29.14 -4.62 28.49
CA VAL A 42 -27.81 -4.39 29.10
C VAL A 42 -26.74 -5.18 28.35
N LYS A 43 -26.97 -6.45 28.01
CA LYS A 43 -26.03 -7.27 27.24
C LYS A 43 -25.79 -6.70 25.84
N TYR A 44 -26.83 -6.23 25.17
CA TYR A 44 -26.74 -5.56 23.88
C TYR A 44 -25.94 -4.24 23.98
N LEU A 45 -26.31 -3.35 24.90
CA LEU A 45 -25.60 -2.07 25.13
C LEU A 45 -24.14 -2.28 25.52
N THR A 46 -23.84 -3.30 26.34
CA THR A 46 -22.46 -3.66 26.71
C THR A 46 -21.68 -4.15 25.50
N GLY A 47 -22.30 -4.96 24.62
CA GLY A 47 -21.71 -5.40 23.36
C GLY A 47 -21.43 -4.25 22.40
N GLU A 48 -22.36 -3.30 22.27
CA GLU A 48 -22.17 -2.10 21.43
C GLU A 48 -21.12 -1.14 22.02
N LEU A 49 -21.09 -0.94 23.35
CA LEU A 49 -20.06 -0.14 24.03
C LEU A 49 -18.66 -0.75 23.88
N LEU A 50 -18.56 -2.09 23.95
CA LEU A 50 -17.31 -2.81 23.67
C LEU A 50 -16.86 -2.57 22.22
N LYS A 51 -17.75 -2.73 21.23
CA LYS A 51 -17.42 -2.44 19.82
C LYS A 51 -16.93 -1.01 19.63
N CYS A 52 -17.64 -0.01 20.16
CA CYS A 52 -17.23 1.39 20.04
C CYS A 52 -15.86 1.67 20.69
N GLN A 53 -15.55 1.09 21.87
CA GLN A 53 -14.24 1.28 22.50
C GLN A 53 -13.10 0.55 21.78
N PHE A 54 -13.39 -0.56 21.10
CA PHE A 54 -12.40 -1.29 20.31
C PHE A 54 -12.17 -0.65 18.94
N GLU A 55 -13.20 -0.14 18.27
CA GLU A 55 -13.07 0.53 16.97
C GLU A 55 -12.28 1.85 17.07
N ASP A 56 -12.52 2.65 18.11
CA ASP A 56 -11.79 3.91 18.31
C ASP A 56 -10.28 3.72 18.60
N LYS A 57 -9.88 2.50 18.97
CA LYS A 57 -8.46 2.13 19.14
C LYS A 57 -7.77 1.74 17.84
N LEU A 58 -8.51 1.44 16.77
CA LEU A 58 -7.94 0.95 15.51
C LEU A 58 -7.65 2.08 14.50
N ASP A 59 -8.26 3.25 14.70
CA ASP A 59 -8.20 4.33 13.73
C ASP A 59 -6.91 5.16 13.82
N LEU A 60 -6.46 5.63 12.65
CA LEU A 60 -5.51 6.72 12.51
C LEU A 60 -6.26 8.05 12.50
N HIS A 61 -5.69 9.06 13.15
CA HIS A 61 -6.30 10.38 13.29
C HIS A 61 -5.65 11.39 12.33
N MET A 62 -6.49 12.15 11.62
CA MET A 62 -6.04 13.16 10.67
C MET A 62 -5.35 14.34 11.38
N ARG A 63 -4.17 14.71 10.89
CA ARG A 63 -3.39 15.89 11.27
C ARG A 63 -3.11 16.70 10.01
N ARG A 64 -3.67 17.91 9.92
CA ARG A 64 -3.28 18.87 8.89
C ARG A 64 -1.93 19.49 9.27
N PHE A 65 -1.11 19.79 8.28
CA PHE A 65 0.16 20.45 8.52
C PHE A 65 -0.06 21.81 9.20
N GLN A 66 0.87 22.15 10.10
CA GLN A 66 0.97 23.49 10.67
C GLN A 66 1.40 24.49 9.58
N ASN A 67 2.30 24.06 8.69
CA ASN A 67 2.72 24.84 7.54
C ASN A 67 1.66 24.80 6.43
N LYS A 68 0.81 25.83 6.39
CA LYS A 68 -0.28 25.96 5.42
C LYS A 68 0.19 26.13 3.96
N HIS A 69 1.47 26.42 3.73
CA HIS A 69 2.03 26.55 2.38
C HIS A 69 2.28 25.20 1.71
N ILE A 70 2.25 24.09 2.46
CA ILE A 70 2.35 22.74 1.90
C ILE A 70 0.94 22.26 1.54
N THR A 71 0.61 22.29 0.25
CA THR A 71 -0.77 22.14 -0.24
C THR A 71 -0.95 20.93 -1.16
N CYS A 72 -2.17 20.40 -1.19
CA CYS A 72 -2.70 19.54 -2.23
C CYS A 72 -2.89 20.30 -3.57
N ASN A 73 -3.27 19.59 -4.64
CA ASN A 73 -3.42 20.18 -5.97
C ASN A 73 -4.32 21.41 -6.02
N ASP A 74 -5.45 21.41 -5.30
CA ASP A 74 -6.42 22.52 -5.27
C ASP A 74 -6.02 23.68 -4.32
N GLY A 75 -4.84 23.59 -3.69
CA GLY A 75 -4.32 24.56 -2.73
C GLY A 75 -4.79 24.38 -1.28
N THR A 76 -5.54 23.32 -0.97
CA THR A 76 -5.88 22.99 0.43
C THR A 76 -4.66 22.45 1.17
N THR A 77 -4.56 22.73 2.47
CA THR A 77 -3.41 22.29 3.27
C THR A 77 -3.37 20.76 3.34
N ALA A 78 -2.22 20.19 3.00
CA ALA A 78 -1.99 18.75 3.08
C ALA A 78 -1.84 18.29 4.55
N GLY A 79 -1.62 17.00 4.76
CA GLY A 79 -1.50 16.42 6.09
C GLY A 79 -1.29 14.92 6.03
N TYR A 80 -1.40 14.28 7.19
CA TYR A 80 -1.25 12.84 7.35
C TYR A 80 -2.21 12.32 8.43
N TYR A 81 -2.50 11.03 8.40
CA TYR A 81 -3.17 10.34 9.49
C TYR A 81 -2.13 9.63 10.34
N ILE A 82 -2.29 9.65 11.66
CA ILE A 82 -1.36 9.01 12.58
C ILE A 82 -2.06 8.25 13.70
N LYS A 83 -1.49 7.11 14.05
CA LYS A 83 -1.74 6.38 15.29
C LYS A 83 -0.42 6.16 16.01
N ARG A 84 -0.29 6.75 17.20
CA ARG A 84 0.92 6.61 18.05
C ARG A 84 0.86 5.35 18.91
N SER A 85 2.01 4.71 19.04
CA SER A 85 2.35 3.66 19.98
C SER A 85 3.58 4.14 20.74
N TYR A 86 3.35 4.84 21.86
CA TYR A 86 4.40 5.59 22.57
C TYR A 86 5.51 4.72 23.16
N GLU A 87 5.24 3.43 23.37
CA GLU A 87 6.23 2.45 23.87
C GLU A 87 7.07 1.84 22.73
N SER A 88 6.72 2.14 21.47
CA SER A 88 7.36 1.56 20.30
C SER A 88 8.31 2.56 19.62
N ASN A 89 9.51 2.08 19.32
CA ASN A 89 10.50 2.79 18.52
C ASN A 89 10.44 2.43 17.02
N LYS A 90 9.42 1.65 16.62
CA LYS A 90 9.14 1.27 15.24
C LYS A 90 8.17 2.27 14.62
N TRP A 91 8.43 2.64 13.38
CA TRP A 91 7.59 3.54 12.61
C TRP A 91 7.30 2.97 11.22
N ILE A 92 6.06 3.14 10.77
CA ILE A 92 5.66 2.92 9.38
C ILE A 92 5.10 4.23 8.86
N ILE A 93 5.71 4.76 7.79
CA ILE A 93 5.17 5.87 7.01
C ILE A 93 4.75 5.30 5.66
N TYR A 94 3.45 5.27 5.42
CA TYR A 94 2.87 4.71 4.21
C TYR A 94 2.40 5.82 3.25
N LEU A 95 2.84 5.75 2.00
CA LEU A 95 2.45 6.65 0.92
C LEU A 95 1.30 6.04 0.11
N GLU A 96 0.16 6.73 0.10
CA GLU A 96 -1.00 6.32 -0.69
C GLU A 96 -0.72 6.38 -2.20
N GLY A 97 -1.39 5.52 -2.96
CA GLY A 97 -1.34 5.49 -4.41
C GLY A 97 -2.50 6.25 -5.07
N GLY A 98 -2.65 6.07 -6.39
CA GLY A 98 -3.81 6.59 -7.13
C GLY A 98 -3.48 7.39 -8.39
N TRP A 99 -2.67 6.83 -9.31
CA TRP A 99 -2.36 7.44 -10.62
C TRP A 99 -1.73 8.85 -10.52
N TYR A 100 -1.73 9.62 -11.61
CA TYR A 100 -1.20 10.98 -11.67
C TYR A 100 -1.86 11.73 -12.84
N CYS A 101 -1.60 13.03 -12.97
CA CYS A 101 -1.99 13.84 -14.13
C CYS A 101 -0.80 14.69 -14.57
N PHE A 102 -0.62 14.93 -15.86
CA PHE A 102 0.66 15.42 -16.43
C PHE A 102 0.53 16.67 -17.30
N ASP A 103 -0.66 17.30 -17.31
CA ASP A 103 -0.93 18.59 -17.94
C ASP A 103 -2.22 19.20 -17.38
N ASP A 104 -2.50 20.46 -17.74
CA ASP A 104 -3.70 21.18 -17.27
C ASP A 104 -4.99 20.39 -17.55
N LEU A 105 -5.09 19.77 -18.73
CA LEU A 105 -6.31 19.08 -19.17
C LEU A 105 -6.56 17.79 -18.37
N SER A 106 -5.54 16.94 -18.22
CA SER A 106 -5.62 15.72 -17.42
C SER A 106 -5.82 16.02 -15.94
N CYS A 107 -5.21 17.09 -15.42
CA CYS A 107 -5.38 17.49 -14.02
C CYS A 107 -6.76 18.11 -13.76
N ALA A 108 -7.28 18.94 -14.67
CA ALA A 108 -8.65 19.44 -14.59
C ALA A 108 -9.68 18.31 -14.65
N GLN A 109 -9.48 17.32 -15.54
CA GLN A 109 -10.33 16.12 -15.58
C GLN A 109 -10.26 15.34 -14.27
N ARG A 110 -9.06 15.13 -13.72
CA ARG A 110 -8.87 14.43 -12.45
C ARG A 110 -9.56 15.15 -11.29
N LEU A 111 -9.46 16.49 -11.21
CA LEU A 111 -10.13 17.27 -10.17
C LEU A 111 -11.66 17.18 -10.26
N ASN A 112 -12.22 17.10 -11.48
CA ASN A 112 -13.66 17.05 -11.72
C ASN A 112 -14.24 15.63 -11.69
N THR A 113 -13.41 14.60 -11.55
CA THR A 113 -13.88 13.21 -11.54
C THR A 113 -14.41 12.86 -10.15
N SER A 114 -15.71 12.53 -10.08
CA SER A 114 -16.35 12.04 -8.86
C SER A 114 -15.60 10.84 -8.29
N GLY A 115 -15.34 10.84 -6.98
CA GLY A 115 -14.65 9.74 -6.29
C GLY A 115 -13.13 9.88 -6.17
N VAL A 116 -12.48 10.79 -6.91
CA VAL A 116 -11.03 11.06 -6.78
C VAL A 116 -10.71 12.43 -6.16
N ASN A 117 -11.72 13.17 -5.69
CA ASN A 117 -11.53 14.46 -5.00
C ASN A 117 -10.59 14.36 -3.79
N SER A 118 -10.57 13.21 -3.09
CA SER A 118 -9.64 12.98 -1.98
C SER A 118 -8.18 12.85 -2.44
N LEU A 119 -7.95 12.61 -3.74
CA LEU A 119 -6.62 12.48 -4.35
C LEU A 119 -6.09 13.79 -4.96
N THR A 120 -6.83 14.89 -4.81
CA THR A 120 -6.46 16.23 -5.31
C THR A 120 -6.74 17.34 -4.28
N SER A 121 -7.52 17.05 -3.23
CA SER A 121 -7.93 18.00 -2.19
C SER A 121 -8.07 17.33 -0.83
N SER A 122 -7.75 18.07 0.25
CA SER A 122 -7.93 17.63 1.64
C SER A 122 -9.25 18.11 2.28
N ARG A 123 -10.14 18.77 1.51
CA ARG A 123 -11.42 19.32 2.03
C ARG A 123 -12.30 18.24 2.66
N ASN A 124 -12.40 17.10 1.98
CA ASN A 124 -13.33 16.02 2.35
C ASN A 124 -12.62 14.86 3.05
N TRP A 125 -11.39 15.06 3.53
CA TRP A 125 -10.71 14.06 4.34
C TRP A 125 -11.42 13.91 5.69
N LEU A 126 -11.73 12.67 6.05
CA LEU A 126 -12.35 12.32 7.31
C LEU A 126 -11.40 12.64 8.48
N SER A 127 -11.96 12.84 9.68
CA SER A 127 -11.15 13.05 10.88
C SER A 127 -10.38 11.79 11.31
N LYS A 128 -10.86 10.62 10.89
CA LYS A 128 -10.31 9.31 11.20
C LYS A 128 -10.32 8.41 9.96
N ARG A 129 -9.36 7.52 9.86
CA ARG A 129 -9.32 6.43 8.86
C ARG A 129 -8.83 5.16 9.53
N ARG A 130 -9.47 4.04 9.25
CA ARG A 130 -9.03 2.73 9.73
C ARG A 130 -7.74 2.30 9.02
N GLY A 131 -6.78 1.80 9.79
CA GLY A 131 -5.58 1.16 9.26
C GLY A 131 -5.85 -0.29 8.94
N PHE A 132 -5.40 -0.74 7.77
CA PHE A 132 -5.50 -2.11 7.31
C PHE A 132 -4.14 -2.65 6.87
N GLY A 133 -4.02 -3.97 6.82
CA GLY A 133 -2.81 -4.67 6.45
C GLY A 133 -1.62 -4.23 7.30
N ILE A 134 -0.55 -3.75 6.65
CA ILE A 134 0.67 -3.26 7.31
C ILE A 134 0.43 -2.05 8.23
N LEU A 135 -0.67 -1.31 8.06
CA LEU A 135 -1.08 -0.21 8.93
C LEU A 135 -2.07 -0.62 10.03
N SER A 136 -2.48 -1.89 10.07
CA SER A 136 -3.39 -2.38 11.10
C SER A 136 -2.67 -2.46 12.45
N PRO A 137 -3.28 -1.98 13.54
CA PRO A 137 -2.77 -2.17 14.89
C PRO A 137 -3.22 -3.52 15.52
N SER A 138 -3.87 -4.39 14.74
CA SER A 138 -4.22 -5.75 15.15
C SER A 138 -3.05 -6.70 14.90
N ALA A 139 -2.58 -7.42 15.92
CA ALA A 139 -1.54 -8.44 15.78
C ALA A 139 -1.97 -9.64 14.91
N VAL A 140 -3.28 -9.84 14.72
CA VAL A 140 -3.81 -10.89 13.82
C VAL A 140 -3.62 -10.49 12.36
N GLU A 141 -3.85 -9.21 12.05
CA GLU A 141 -3.75 -8.67 10.69
C GLU A 141 -2.32 -8.22 10.36
N ASN A 142 -1.55 -7.75 11.36
CA ASN A 142 -0.19 -7.23 11.22
C ASN A 142 0.77 -7.84 12.26
N PRO A 143 1.18 -9.11 12.12
CA PRO A 143 1.86 -9.84 13.18
C PRO A 143 3.15 -9.18 13.69
N THR A 144 3.98 -8.65 12.78
CA THR A 144 5.31 -8.13 13.15
C THR A 144 5.30 -6.64 13.52
N TRP A 145 4.38 -5.85 12.94
CA TRP A 145 4.39 -4.39 13.04
C TRP A 145 3.11 -3.77 13.62
N TYR A 146 2.19 -4.55 14.18
CA TYR A 146 0.94 -4.02 14.78
C TYR A 146 1.17 -2.99 15.89
N ASN A 147 2.31 -3.04 16.59
CA ASN A 147 2.62 -2.11 17.68
C ASN A 147 3.50 -0.94 17.24
N ALA A 148 3.76 -0.77 15.94
CA ALA A 148 4.49 0.38 15.42
C ALA A 148 3.68 1.68 15.56
N ASN A 149 4.35 2.80 15.33
CA ASN A 149 3.69 4.06 15.04
C ASN A 149 3.29 4.06 13.57
N HIS A 150 1.99 4.10 13.30
CA HIS A 150 1.46 4.05 11.94
C HIS A 150 1.13 5.44 11.44
N VAL A 151 1.64 5.77 10.27
CA VAL A 151 1.38 7.03 9.56
C VAL A 151 0.93 6.70 8.15
N LEU A 152 -0.23 7.23 7.76
CA LEU A 152 -0.73 7.20 6.39
C LEU A 152 -0.67 8.61 5.84
N VAL A 153 0.10 8.81 4.77
CA VAL A 153 0.18 10.09 4.05
C VAL A 153 -0.73 9.98 2.82
N PRO A 154 -1.88 10.67 2.80
CA PRO A 154 -2.79 10.59 1.67
C PRO A 154 -2.19 11.29 0.45
N TYR A 155 -2.48 10.74 -0.72
CA TYR A 155 -1.89 11.22 -1.97
C TYR A 155 -2.78 12.28 -2.61
N CYS A 156 -2.50 13.56 -2.34
CA CYS A 156 -3.25 14.68 -2.92
C CYS A 156 -2.46 15.57 -3.89
N SER A 157 -1.29 15.11 -4.33
CA SER A 157 -0.37 15.90 -5.14
C SER A 157 -0.33 15.49 -6.61
N SER A 158 -0.89 14.33 -7.00
CA SER A 158 -1.01 13.88 -8.40
C SER A 158 0.29 13.86 -9.22
N ASP A 159 1.44 13.81 -8.55
CA ASP A 159 2.78 14.01 -9.11
C ASP A 159 3.74 12.83 -8.82
N ALA A 160 3.20 11.65 -8.52
CA ALA A 160 3.96 10.46 -8.11
C ALA A 160 4.96 10.75 -6.96
N TRP A 161 4.60 11.66 -6.06
CA TRP A 161 5.40 12.06 -4.89
C TRP A 161 6.71 12.79 -5.22
N SER A 162 6.81 13.40 -6.39
CA SER A 162 8.03 14.05 -6.89
C SER A 162 7.96 15.57 -6.96
N GLY A 163 6.76 16.16 -6.98
CA GLY A 163 6.56 17.56 -7.33
C GLY A 163 7.07 18.50 -6.26
N ASN A 164 7.70 19.60 -6.70
CA ASN A 164 8.36 20.58 -5.84
C ASN A 164 7.90 22.02 -6.11
N VAL A 165 6.69 22.21 -6.64
CA VAL A 165 6.18 23.52 -7.05
C VAL A 165 4.74 23.74 -6.61
N SER A 166 4.46 24.87 -5.97
CA SER A 166 3.10 25.32 -5.67
C SER A 166 2.51 26.04 -6.87
N ARG A 167 1.17 26.14 -6.91
CA ARG A 167 0.48 26.94 -7.93
C ARG A 167 0.91 28.42 -7.97
N PHE A 168 1.33 28.95 -6.82
CA PHE A 168 1.81 30.33 -6.70
C PHE A 168 3.22 30.49 -7.30
N GLU A 169 4.10 29.50 -7.10
CA GLU A 169 5.44 29.48 -7.66
C GLU A 169 5.42 29.25 -9.18
N SER A 170 4.54 28.37 -9.68
CA SER A 170 4.44 28.08 -11.12
C SER A 170 3.59 29.08 -11.92
N GLY A 171 2.76 29.88 -11.24
CA GLY A 171 1.70 30.67 -11.88
C GLY A 171 0.58 29.81 -12.50
N GLY A 172 0.58 28.50 -12.24
CA GLY A 172 -0.39 27.54 -12.78
C GLY A 172 -1.65 27.39 -11.92
N GLN A 173 -2.54 26.49 -12.34
CA GLN A 173 -3.80 26.23 -11.62
C GLN A 173 -3.63 25.28 -10.42
N PHE A 174 -2.62 24.40 -10.48
CA PHE A 174 -2.44 23.30 -9.53
C PHE A 174 -1.09 23.37 -8.81
N SER A 175 -1.07 22.95 -7.55
CA SER A 175 0.17 22.69 -6.80
C SER A 175 0.60 21.24 -6.98
N PHE A 176 1.88 20.98 -7.22
CA PHE A 176 2.49 19.64 -7.25
C PHE A 176 3.59 19.60 -6.20
N MET A 177 3.24 19.10 -5.01
CA MET A 177 4.06 19.26 -3.80
C MET A 177 4.40 17.94 -3.12
N GLY A 178 4.29 16.79 -3.79
CA GLY A 178 4.56 15.47 -3.22
C GLY A 178 5.93 15.37 -2.55
N TYR A 179 6.97 15.94 -3.18
CA TYR A 179 8.32 16.03 -2.59
C TYR A 179 8.31 16.85 -1.30
N LYS A 180 7.62 18.01 -1.29
CA LYS A 180 7.55 18.91 -0.12
C LYS A 180 6.64 18.33 1.00
N ILE A 181 5.58 17.61 0.65
CA ILE A 181 4.66 16.93 1.58
C ILE A 181 5.43 15.90 2.41
N ILE A 182 6.21 15.03 1.76
CA ILE A 182 7.02 14.02 2.49
C ILE A 182 7.99 14.69 3.45
N ASN A 183 8.66 15.77 3.02
CA ASN A 183 9.55 16.53 3.90
C ASN A 183 8.83 17.07 5.13
N GLU A 184 7.63 17.63 4.94
CA GLU A 184 6.86 18.20 6.03
C GLU A 184 6.38 17.12 7.01
N VAL A 185 5.96 15.95 6.51
CA VAL A 185 5.66 14.78 7.36
C VAL A 185 6.84 14.45 8.25
N ILE A 186 8.05 14.28 7.69
CA ILE A 186 9.23 13.95 8.51
C ILE A 186 9.51 15.05 9.54
N ARG A 187 9.47 16.33 9.13
CA ARG A 187 9.71 17.46 10.04
C ARG A 187 8.73 17.53 11.21
N GLU A 188 7.43 17.35 10.95
CA GLU A 188 6.42 17.39 12.03
C GLU A 188 6.51 16.16 12.94
N LEU A 189 6.93 15.01 12.42
CA LEU A 189 7.02 13.77 13.19
C LEU A 189 8.29 13.65 14.04
N LEU A 190 9.40 14.28 13.64
CA LEU A 190 10.66 14.30 14.40
C LEU A 190 10.44 14.64 15.88
N PRO A 191 9.85 15.81 16.25
CA PRO A 191 9.60 16.16 17.65
C PRO A 191 8.47 15.35 18.29
N GLN A 192 7.69 14.61 17.51
CA GLN A 192 6.61 13.75 18.01
C GLN A 192 7.10 12.35 18.41
N GLY A 193 8.40 12.08 18.31
CA GLY A 193 9.03 10.81 18.72
C GLY A 193 9.68 10.02 17.58
N LEU A 194 9.69 10.55 16.35
CA LEU A 194 10.36 9.90 15.22
C LEU A 194 11.88 10.02 15.35
N LEU A 195 12.38 11.08 16.01
CA LEU A 195 13.81 11.29 16.25
C LEU A 195 14.45 10.09 16.99
N GLU A 196 13.74 9.52 17.97
CA GLU A 196 14.17 8.41 18.81
C GLU A 196 13.89 7.02 18.19
N ALA A 197 13.34 7.00 16.97
CA ALA A 197 13.02 5.75 16.27
C ALA A 197 14.28 4.90 16.08
N LYS A 198 14.12 3.57 16.19
CA LYS A 198 15.17 2.60 15.84
C LYS A 198 14.97 2.03 14.45
N HIS A 199 13.71 1.91 14.02
CA HIS A 199 13.36 1.39 12.71
C HIS A 199 12.28 2.26 12.08
N LEU A 200 12.51 2.70 10.85
CA LEU A 200 11.53 3.38 10.02
C LEU A 200 11.34 2.57 8.73
N LEU A 201 10.13 2.08 8.52
CA LEU A 201 9.69 1.57 7.22
C LEU A 201 8.95 2.67 6.48
N MET A 202 9.52 3.09 5.36
CA MET A 202 8.82 3.89 4.37
C MET A 202 8.19 2.93 3.36
N ALA A 203 6.87 2.81 3.39
CA ALA A 203 6.12 1.90 2.54
C ALA A 203 5.21 2.70 1.59
N GLY A 204 4.78 2.09 0.50
CA GLY A 204 3.80 2.71 -0.38
C GLY A 204 3.37 1.76 -1.47
N SER A 205 2.14 1.93 -1.94
CA SER A 205 1.59 1.09 -3.01
C SER A 205 1.31 1.89 -4.29
N SER A 206 1.43 1.25 -5.45
CA SER A 206 1.22 1.91 -6.76
C SER A 206 2.20 3.08 -6.96
N VAL A 207 1.72 4.26 -7.35
CA VAL A 207 2.51 5.49 -7.40
C VAL A 207 3.11 5.88 -6.03
N GLY A 208 2.53 5.40 -4.92
CA GLY A 208 3.13 5.49 -3.59
C GLY A 208 4.42 4.67 -3.47
N GLY A 209 4.49 3.50 -4.12
CA GLY A 209 5.70 2.69 -4.22
C GLY A 209 6.79 3.36 -5.06
N ILE A 210 6.42 4.02 -6.18
CA ILE A 210 7.32 4.94 -6.90
C ILE A 210 7.81 6.04 -5.95
N GLY A 211 6.89 6.63 -5.17
CA GLY A 211 7.21 7.64 -4.17
C GLY A 211 8.23 7.16 -3.13
N VAL A 212 8.16 5.91 -2.66
CA VAL A 212 9.20 5.32 -1.79
C VAL A 212 10.54 5.32 -2.49
N ILE A 213 10.61 4.78 -3.71
CA ILE A 213 11.86 4.67 -4.50
C ILE A 213 12.49 6.06 -4.70
N LEU A 214 11.69 7.06 -5.05
CA LEU A 214 12.18 8.41 -5.33
C LEU A 214 12.66 9.18 -4.09
N ASN A 215 12.13 8.85 -2.90
CA ASN A 215 12.29 9.70 -1.72
C ASN A 215 13.05 9.06 -0.57
N ILE A 216 13.27 7.75 -0.57
CA ILE A 216 13.80 7.06 0.62
C ILE A 216 15.20 7.53 1.03
N ASP A 217 16.12 7.73 0.09
CA ASP A 217 17.48 8.17 0.39
C ASP A 217 17.48 9.57 1.02
N ARG A 218 16.59 10.45 0.55
CA ARG A 218 16.39 11.77 1.13
C ARG A 218 15.81 11.69 2.54
N VAL A 219 14.83 10.82 2.77
CA VAL A 219 14.27 10.61 4.12
C VAL A 219 15.35 10.08 5.06
N ALA A 220 16.18 9.15 4.62
CA ALA A 220 17.34 8.67 5.38
C ALA A 220 18.32 9.80 5.71
N GLU A 221 18.64 10.67 4.75
CA GLU A 221 19.49 11.84 4.95
C GLU A 221 18.88 12.85 5.94
N MET A 222 17.57 13.11 5.86
CA MET A 222 16.87 13.97 6.82
C MET A 222 16.94 13.42 8.25
N MET A 223 16.72 12.11 8.41
CA MET A 223 16.83 11.44 9.71
C MET A 223 18.26 11.52 10.27
N PHE A 224 19.26 11.25 9.44
CA PHE A 224 20.67 11.36 9.82
C PHE A 224 21.04 12.79 10.21
N THR A 225 20.66 13.79 9.40
CA THR A 225 20.95 15.21 9.65
C THR A 225 20.28 15.71 10.93
N ALA A 226 19.11 15.18 11.28
CA ALA A 226 18.43 15.48 12.54
C ALA A 226 19.10 14.83 13.77
N GLY A 227 20.16 14.03 13.60
CA GLY A 227 20.87 13.34 14.68
C GLY A 227 20.25 11.99 15.07
N SER A 228 19.36 11.43 14.24
CA SER A 228 18.75 10.13 14.52
C SER A 228 19.68 8.97 14.15
N SER A 229 19.68 7.93 14.98
CA SER A 229 20.32 6.63 14.68
C SER A 229 19.37 5.65 13.98
N CYS A 230 18.23 6.13 13.47
CA CYS A 230 17.16 5.29 12.92
C CYS A 230 17.62 4.55 11.65
N LYS A 231 17.31 3.25 11.57
CA LYS A 231 17.49 2.47 10.33
C LYS A 231 16.28 2.67 9.43
N VAL A 232 16.45 3.45 8.37
CA VAL A 232 15.42 3.72 7.34
C VAL A 232 15.46 2.63 6.26
N ARG A 233 14.31 2.03 5.95
CA ARG A 233 14.16 1.02 4.88
C ARG A 233 12.87 1.22 4.09
N GLY A 234 12.86 0.74 2.85
CA GLY A 234 11.79 0.99 1.89
C GLY A 234 11.03 -0.27 1.53
N ILE A 235 9.72 -0.17 1.39
CA ILE A 235 8.89 -1.21 0.78
C ILE A 235 8.13 -0.57 -0.39
N SER A 236 8.49 -0.96 -1.61
CA SER A 236 7.75 -0.58 -2.81
C SER A 236 6.80 -1.71 -3.18
N ASP A 237 5.50 -1.49 -2.97
CA ASP A 237 4.44 -2.42 -3.39
C ASP A 237 3.83 -1.95 -4.72
N SER A 238 3.92 -2.78 -5.76
CA SER A 238 3.31 -2.49 -7.06
C SER A 238 3.77 -1.14 -7.65
N GLY A 239 4.98 -0.70 -7.28
CA GLY A 239 5.61 0.55 -7.70
C GLY A 239 6.79 0.35 -8.66
N TRP A 240 7.09 -0.91 -9.03
CA TRP A 240 8.21 -1.25 -9.89
C TRP A 240 7.73 -1.39 -11.34
N TYR A 241 7.76 -0.27 -12.07
CA TYR A 241 7.37 -0.24 -13.48
C TYR A 241 8.57 -0.40 -14.41
N LEU A 242 8.32 -0.97 -15.59
CA LEU A 242 9.28 -1.08 -16.68
C LEU A 242 9.20 0.11 -17.61
N GLU A 243 10.37 0.59 -18.02
CA GLU A 243 10.51 1.58 -19.07
C GLU A 243 10.42 0.83 -20.39
N ARG A 244 9.25 0.88 -21.03
CA ARG A 244 9.07 0.25 -22.33
C ARG A 244 9.27 1.27 -23.43
N LYS A 245 10.19 0.95 -24.34
CA LYS A 245 10.32 1.73 -25.57
C LYS A 245 9.01 1.61 -26.35
N PRO A 246 8.42 2.73 -26.75
CA PRO A 246 7.21 2.67 -27.54
C PRO A 246 7.52 2.03 -28.88
N ASP A 247 6.59 1.21 -29.38
CA ASP A 247 6.58 0.92 -30.80
C ASP A 247 6.44 2.25 -31.56
N LEU A 248 7.41 2.55 -32.42
CA LEU A 248 7.68 3.89 -32.95
C LEU A 248 6.69 4.33 -34.05
N THR A 249 5.65 3.54 -34.31
CA THR A 249 4.75 3.71 -35.46
C THR A 249 3.57 4.66 -35.21
N GLY A 250 3.23 4.98 -33.95
CA GLY A 250 2.09 5.87 -33.61
C GLY A 250 2.51 7.27 -33.12
N LYS A 251 2.16 8.33 -33.87
CA LYS A 251 2.23 9.73 -33.42
C LYS A 251 1.06 10.05 -32.48
N CYS A 252 1.35 10.75 -31.37
CA CYS A 252 0.35 11.34 -30.47
C CYS A 252 -0.46 12.42 -31.21
N LYS A 253 -1.60 12.06 -31.82
CA LYS A 253 -2.51 13.02 -32.44
C LYS A 253 -3.74 13.24 -31.55
N ASN A 254 -3.90 14.48 -31.11
CA ASN A 254 -5.14 15.21 -30.77
C ASN A 254 -6.16 14.61 -29.78
N ASN A 255 -5.85 13.55 -29.03
CA ASN A 255 -6.69 13.11 -27.90
C ASN A 255 -5.84 12.72 -26.68
N PRO A 256 -5.93 13.43 -25.53
CA PRO A 256 -5.19 13.11 -24.31
C PRO A 256 -5.49 11.72 -23.74
N LYS A 257 -6.65 11.13 -24.10
CA LYS A 257 -7.00 9.76 -23.72
C LYS A 257 -6.17 8.68 -24.42
N ASN A 258 -5.42 9.04 -25.47
CA ASN A 258 -4.66 8.11 -26.33
C ASN A 258 -3.15 8.45 -26.41
N CYS A 259 -2.57 9.08 -25.38
CA CYS A 259 -1.12 9.21 -25.28
C CYS A 259 -0.53 7.85 -24.84
N ASN A 260 -0.29 6.97 -25.82
CA ASN A 260 -0.05 5.54 -25.64
C ASN A 260 1.37 5.15 -25.18
N LYS A 261 2.02 5.93 -24.30
CA LYS A 261 3.46 5.75 -24.00
C LYS A 261 3.80 6.12 -22.53
N PRO A 262 4.04 5.15 -21.61
CA PRO A 262 4.35 5.39 -20.18
C PRO A 262 5.45 6.44 -19.97
N SER A 263 6.55 6.28 -20.71
CA SER A 263 7.72 7.14 -20.65
C SER A 263 7.40 8.59 -21.03
N GLN A 264 6.47 8.82 -21.96
CA GLN A 264 6.07 10.17 -22.36
C GLN A 264 5.19 10.85 -21.30
N ALA A 265 4.29 10.10 -20.67
CA ALA A 265 3.45 10.63 -19.59
C ALA A 265 4.30 11.05 -18.39
N ILE A 266 5.27 10.22 -17.99
CA ILE A 266 6.23 10.55 -16.93
C ILE A 266 7.17 11.68 -17.33
N GLN A 267 7.69 11.68 -18.56
CA GLN A 267 8.54 12.77 -19.06
C GLN A 267 7.80 14.12 -19.02
N LYS A 268 6.56 14.14 -19.51
CA LYS A 268 5.71 15.34 -19.49
C LYS A 268 5.34 15.74 -18.07
N GLY A 269 4.94 14.77 -17.25
CA GLY A 269 4.60 14.95 -15.84
C GLY A 269 5.75 15.55 -15.06
N MET A 270 6.95 14.97 -15.16
CA MET A 270 8.14 15.48 -14.47
C MET A 270 8.41 16.95 -14.78
N GLY A 271 8.31 17.36 -16.05
CA GLY A 271 8.45 18.77 -16.44
C GLY A 271 7.35 19.65 -15.83
N TYR A 272 6.10 19.20 -15.88
CA TYR A 272 4.94 19.94 -15.37
C TYR A 272 4.92 20.06 -13.83
N TRP A 273 5.36 19.04 -13.11
CA TRP A 273 5.37 18.98 -11.65
C TRP A 273 6.60 19.66 -11.02
N SER A 274 7.56 20.12 -11.83
CA SER A 274 8.93 20.40 -11.36
C SER A 274 9.47 19.24 -10.53
N GLY A 275 9.32 18.02 -11.07
CA GLY A 275 9.57 16.78 -10.37
C GLY A 275 11.03 16.63 -9.98
N VAL A 276 11.27 16.21 -8.75
CA VAL A 276 12.61 15.95 -8.19
C VAL A 276 12.80 14.45 -8.04
N VAL A 277 13.94 13.96 -8.51
CA VAL A 277 14.34 12.54 -8.44
C VAL A 277 15.68 12.41 -7.69
N PRO A 278 16.07 11.21 -7.22
CA PRO A 278 17.35 11.02 -6.53
C PRO A 278 18.52 11.57 -7.33
N SER A 279 19.36 12.40 -6.69
CA SER A 279 20.44 13.11 -7.37
C SER A 279 21.47 12.17 -8.01
N ALA A 280 21.71 11.00 -7.43
CA ALA A 280 22.60 9.99 -7.99
C ALA A 280 22.05 9.42 -9.30
N CYS A 281 20.76 9.11 -9.36
CA CYS A 281 20.09 8.69 -10.59
C CYS A 281 20.01 9.82 -11.63
N ALA A 282 19.69 11.05 -11.21
CA ALA A 282 19.67 12.21 -12.12
C ALA A 282 21.04 12.43 -12.79
N LYS A 283 22.14 12.22 -12.07
CA LYS A 283 23.50 12.29 -12.61
C LYS A 283 23.81 11.18 -13.62
N GLN A 284 23.21 10.01 -13.47
CA GLN A 284 23.32 8.91 -14.44
C GLN A 284 22.53 9.21 -15.73
N PHE A 285 21.38 9.87 -15.61
CA PHE A 285 20.50 10.22 -16.72
C PHE A 285 20.35 11.74 -16.89
N GLN A 286 21.46 12.45 -17.08
CA GLN A 286 21.50 13.93 -17.04
C GLN A 286 20.48 14.61 -17.98
N ASN A 287 20.31 14.07 -19.19
CA ASN A 287 19.40 14.63 -20.19
C ASN A 287 17.99 14.02 -20.13
N GLU A 288 17.81 12.93 -19.38
CA GLU A 288 16.57 12.16 -19.31
C GLU A 288 16.26 11.74 -17.86
N PRO A 289 16.21 12.68 -16.90
CA PRO A 289 16.08 12.33 -15.48
C PRO A 289 14.71 11.71 -15.15
N TRP A 290 13.74 11.80 -16.06
CA TRP A 290 12.45 11.09 -16.01
C TRP A 290 12.61 9.56 -15.99
N ARG A 291 13.75 9.03 -16.48
CA ARG A 291 14.07 7.59 -16.39
C ARG A 291 14.18 7.12 -14.94
N CYS A 292 14.42 8.01 -13.99
CA CYS A 292 14.47 7.73 -12.57
C CYS A 292 13.11 7.44 -11.92
N TYR A 293 11.98 7.49 -12.63
CA TYR A 293 10.70 7.02 -12.09
C TYR A 293 10.54 5.50 -12.21
N PHE A 294 11.41 4.83 -12.97
CA PHE A 294 11.35 3.39 -13.17
C PHE A 294 12.35 2.70 -12.25
N GLY A 295 11.86 1.79 -11.39
CA GLY A 295 12.63 1.21 -10.29
C GLY A 295 13.97 0.61 -10.73
N HIS A 296 14.00 -0.12 -11.86
CA HIS A 296 15.21 -0.74 -12.40
C HIS A 296 16.32 0.26 -12.79
N ASN A 297 15.96 1.50 -13.16
CA ASN A 297 16.94 2.55 -13.45
C ASN A 297 17.50 3.19 -12.17
N VAL A 298 16.70 3.30 -11.11
CA VAL A 298 17.12 3.92 -9.83
C VAL A 298 17.90 2.93 -8.97
N ASN A 299 17.56 1.65 -9.05
CA ASN A 299 18.04 0.56 -8.20
C ASN A 299 19.56 0.57 -7.96
N GLN A 300 20.34 0.80 -9.02
CA GLN A 300 21.81 0.80 -8.94
C GLN A 300 22.39 1.98 -8.15
N THR A 301 21.60 3.04 -7.95
CA THR A 301 22.01 4.27 -7.27
C THR A 301 21.43 4.43 -5.87
N LEU A 302 20.46 3.60 -5.49
CA LEU A 302 19.84 3.64 -4.17
C LEU A 302 20.84 3.24 -3.08
N LYS A 303 20.88 4.04 -2.02
CA LYS A 303 21.70 3.74 -0.83
C LYS A 303 20.90 2.99 0.23
N SER A 304 19.62 3.34 0.38
CA SER A 304 18.75 2.77 1.39
C SER A 304 18.26 1.38 0.98
N PRO A 305 18.16 0.41 1.91
CA PRO A 305 17.63 -0.92 1.60
C PRO A 305 16.17 -0.84 1.12
N LEU A 306 15.89 -1.52 0.02
CA LEU A 306 14.55 -1.61 -0.58
C LEU A 306 14.08 -3.07 -0.62
N PHE A 307 12.81 -3.29 -0.26
CA PHE A 307 12.07 -4.51 -0.51
C PHE A 307 11.10 -4.26 -1.65
N ILE A 308 11.15 -5.10 -2.68
CA ILE A 308 10.26 -5.00 -3.84
C ILE A 308 9.15 -6.03 -3.69
N PHE A 309 7.92 -5.56 -3.55
CA PHE A 309 6.74 -6.38 -3.80
C PHE A 309 6.17 -5.98 -5.16
N GLN A 310 6.02 -6.95 -6.06
CA GLN A 310 5.45 -6.67 -7.38
C GLN A 310 4.63 -7.88 -7.86
N TRP A 311 3.46 -7.63 -8.43
CA TRP A 311 2.71 -8.68 -9.12
C TRP A 311 3.32 -8.93 -10.49
N GLN A 312 3.51 -10.20 -10.88
CA GLN A 312 4.09 -10.51 -12.20
C GLN A 312 3.24 -9.97 -13.35
N TYR A 313 1.92 -9.92 -13.14
CA TYR A 313 0.94 -9.47 -14.11
C TYR A 313 0.19 -8.26 -13.55
N ASP A 314 0.90 -7.21 -13.15
CA ASP A 314 0.26 -5.99 -12.66
C ASP A 314 -0.61 -5.34 -13.76
N PRO A 315 -1.93 -5.22 -13.57
CA PRO A 315 -2.83 -4.71 -14.60
C PRO A 315 -2.57 -3.22 -14.90
N THR A 316 -1.98 -2.47 -13.96
CA THR A 316 -1.57 -1.09 -14.22
C THR A 316 -0.43 -1.04 -15.23
N GLN A 317 0.59 -1.87 -15.10
CA GLN A 317 1.65 -1.94 -16.11
C GLN A 317 1.09 -2.38 -17.48
N ILE A 318 0.19 -3.37 -17.50
CA ILE A 318 -0.46 -3.86 -18.73
C ILE A 318 -1.24 -2.72 -19.42
N ILE A 319 -2.02 -1.95 -18.68
CA ILE A 319 -2.78 -0.81 -19.21
C ILE A 319 -1.86 0.27 -19.74
N VAL A 320 -0.81 0.60 -18.99
CA VAL A 320 0.07 1.68 -19.40
C VAL A 320 0.85 1.26 -20.65
N ASP A 321 1.19 -0.03 -20.81
CA ASP A 321 1.78 -0.57 -22.04
C ASP A 321 0.81 -0.55 -23.23
N ASP A 322 -0.45 -0.91 -23.01
CA ASP A 322 -1.50 -1.00 -24.03
C ASP A 322 -2.89 -0.75 -23.42
N PRO A 323 -3.40 0.50 -23.43
CA PRO A 323 -4.64 0.88 -22.76
C PRO A 323 -5.87 0.14 -23.28
N THR A 324 -5.82 -0.34 -24.53
CA THR A 324 -6.93 -1.09 -25.14
C THR A 324 -7.04 -2.52 -24.60
N SER A 325 -6.02 -3.01 -23.90
CA SER A 325 -5.93 -4.38 -23.41
C SER A 325 -6.99 -4.76 -22.37
N LEU A 326 -7.53 -3.78 -21.64
CA LEU A 326 -8.50 -4.01 -20.56
C LEU A 326 -9.78 -3.16 -20.69
N HIS A 327 -10.06 -2.59 -21.87
CA HIS A 327 -11.30 -1.86 -22.15
C HIS A 327 -12.32 -2.74 -22.90
N GLY A 328 -13.44 -3.07 -22.25
CA GLY A 328 -14.57 -3.83 -22.82
C GLY A 328 -14.57 -5.32 -22.48
N ASP A 329 -15.54 -6.07 -23.04
CA ASP A 329 -15.69 -7.55 -23.04
C ASP A 329 -14.52 -8.23 -23.78
N VAL A 330 -13.29 -7.89 -23.41
CA VAL A 330 -12.08 -8.43 -24.02
C VAL A 330 -11.88 -9.82 -23.45
N THR A 331 -12.33 -10.82 -24.21
CA THR A 331 -11.80 -12.17 -24.11
C THR A 331 -10.28 -12.08 -24.07
N PHE A 332 -9.67 -12.65 -23.03
CA PHE A 332 -8.23 -12.71 -22.80
C PHE A 332 -7.59 -13.57 -23.93
N GLY A 333 -7.55 -13.03 -25.14
CA GLY A 333 -7.17 -13.74 -26.35
C GLY A 333 -5.69 -14.11 -26.34
N GLN A 334 -5.31 -15.08 -27.18
CA GLN A 334 -3.94 -15.62 -27.25
C GLN A 334 -2.87 -14.53 -27.49
N HIS A 335 -3.19 -13.47 -28.25
CA HIS A 335 -2.25 -12.38 -28.52
C HIS A 335 -1.96 -11.51 -27.28
N LEU A 336 -2.99 -11.22 -26.46
CA LEU A 336 -2.82 -10.50 -25.20
C LEU A 336 -2.02 -11.34 -24.20
N MET A 337 -2.30 -12.65 -24.14
CA MET A 337 -1.55 -13.57 -23.29
C MET A 337 -0.04 -13.53 -23.60
N GLY A 338 0.37 -13.63 -24.87
CA GLY A 338 1.79 -13.55 -25.25
C GLY A 338 2.48 -12.26 -24.77
N LYS A 339 1.83 -11.10 -24.89
CA LYS A 339 2.35 -9.81 -24.41
C LYS A 339 2.46 -9.77 -22.87
N VAL A 340 1.46 -10.27 -22.17
CA VAL A 340 1.39 -10.32 -20.69
C VAL A 340 2.47 -11.25 -20.12
N MET A 341 2.67 -12.42 -20.74
CA MET A 341 3.72 -13.38 -20.39
C MET A 341 5.12 -12.78 -20.62
N LYS A 342 5.30 -12.09 -21.75
CA LYS A 342 6.54 -11.39 -22.06
C LYS A 342 6.83 -10.27 -21.06
N LEU A 343 5.80 -9.52 -20.64
CA LEU A 343 5.91 -8.51 -19.61
C LEU A 343 6.43 -9.10 -18.28
N ALA A 344 5.84 -10.21 -17.82
CA ALA A 344 6.30 -10.87 -16.59
C ALA A 344 7.76 -11.34 -16.69
N SER A 345 8.17 -11.88 -17.85
CA SER A 345 9.56 -12.27 -18.11
C SER A 345 10.52 -11.07 -18.05
N ASP A 346 10.16 -9.95 -18.69
CA ASP A 346 10.99 -8.75 -18.68
C ASP A 346 11.03 -8.12 -17.27
N MET A 347 9.92 -8.20 -16.52
CA MET A 347 9.84 -7.76 -15.13
C MET A 347 10.74 -8.59 -14.21
N LYS A 348 10.71 -9.93 -14.33
CA LYS A 348 11.59 -10.85 -13.60
C LYS A 348 13.07 -10.53 -13.84
N LYS A 349 13.45 -10.21 -15.08
CA LYS A 349 14.81 -9.79 -15.42
C LYS A 349 15.20 -8.46 -14.77
N SER A 350 14.26 -7.52 -14.65
CA SER A 350 14.54 -6.20 -14.09
C SER A 350 14.83 -6.20 -12.58
N ILE A 351 14.35 -7.22 -11.87
CA ILE A 351 14.55 -7.42 -10.42
C ILE A 351 15.59 -8.49 -10.12
N ASP A 352 16.22 -9.06 -11.15
CA ASP A 352 17.26 -10.08 -10.98
C ASP A 352 18.47 -9.50 -10.22
N GLY A 353 19.06 -10.31 -9.34
CA GLY A 353 20.12 -9.89 -8.43
C GLY A 353 19.69 -8.98 -7.27
N HIS A 354 18.41 -8.58 -7.17
CA HIS A 354 17.94 -7.78 -6.04
C HIS A 354 17.81 -8.63 -4.76
N SER A 355 18.26 -8.12 -3.62
CA SER A 355 18.41 -8.92 -2.38
C SER A 355 17.11 -9.19 -1.61
N ALA A 356 16.02 -8.50 -1.97
CA ALA A 356 14.74 -8.55 -1.28
C ALA A 356 13.55 -8.34 -2.24
N VAL A 357 12.88 -9.42 -2.61
CA VAL A 357 11.84 -9.47 -3.63
C VAL A 357 10.73 -10.43 -3.20
N PHE A 358 9.48 -10.03 -3.43
CA PHE A 358 8.31 -10.90 -3.38
C PHE A 358 7.51 -10.72 -4.69
N PHE A 359 7.55 -11.73 -5.56
CA PHE A 359 7.10 -11.64 -6.97
C PHE A 359 6.10 -12.75 -7.35
N PRO A 360 4.87 -12.72 -6.80
CA PRO A 360 3.82 -13.71 -7.03
C PRO A 360 3.17 -13.60 -8.41
N ALA A 361 2.88 -14.75 -9.02
CA ALA A 361 2.36 -14.89 -10.38
C ALA A 361 0.84 -14.66 -10.49
N CYS A 362 0.37 -13.50 -10.01
CA CYS A 362 -1.04 -13.12 -9.98
C CYS A 362 -1.33 -11.88 -10.83
N LEU A 363 -2.57 -11.78 -11.34
CA LEU A 363 -3.13 -10.58 -11.96
C LEU A 363 -3.84 -9.76 -10.87
N ALA A 364 -3.09 -8.87 -10.23
CA ALA A 364 -3.55 -8.04 -9.12
C ALA A 364 -2.74 -6.75 -9.04
N HIS A 365 -3.21 -5.78 -8.26
CA HIS A 365 -2.52 -4.51 -8.05
C HIS A 365 -2.60 -4.10 -6.59
N SER A 366 -1.45 -3.78 -5.99
CA SER A 366 -1.27 -3.45 -4.57
C SER A 366 -1.66 -4.58 -3.61
N THR A 367 -1.10 -4.59 -2.39
CA THR A 367 -1.45 -5.58 -1.36
C THR A 367 -1.30 -5.06 0.06
N LEU A 368 -0.35 -4.16 0.33
CA LEU A 368 0.12 -3.89 1.70
C LEU A 368 -0.95 -3.38 2.66
N THR A 369 -1.96 -2.68 2.17
CA THR A 369 -3.07 -2.12 2.96
C THR A 369 -4.36 -2.92 2.81
N ASN A 370 -4.33 -4.09 2.18
CA ASN A 370 -5.49 -4.96 2.14
C ASN A 370 -5.57 -5.76 3.44
N SER A 371 -6.78 -6.02 3.92
CA SER A 371 -6.99 -6.80 5.15
C SER A 371 -6.50 -8.25 5.02
N ASP A 372 -6.37 -8.75 3.80
CA ASP A 372 -5.96 -10.11 3.45
C ASP A 372 -4.53 -10.18 2.88
N TRP A 373 -3.70 -9.16 3.09
CA TRP A 373 -2.32 -9.06 2.55
C TRP A 373 -1.39 -10.23 2.93
N LEU A 374 -1.74 -11.00 3.97
CA LEU A 374 -1.03 -12.20 4.41
C LEU A 374 -1.41 -13.48 3.65
N SER A 375 -2.47 -13.45 2.83
CA SER A 375 -3.06 -14.63 2.20
C SER A 375 -2.19 -15.14 1.04
N ILE A 376 -1.59 -14.22 0.27
CA ILE A 376 -0.68 -14.59 -0.80
C ILE A 376 0.61 -15.17 -0.22
N GLN A 377 1.04 -16.30 -0.78
CA GLN A 377 2.30 -16.93 -0.40
C GLN A 377 3.08 -17.36 -1.63
N VAL A 378 4.40 -17.31 -1.52
CA VAL A 378 5.35 -17.85 -2.51
C VAL A 378 6.27 -18.79 -1.75
N GLU A 379 6.41 -20.03 -2.21
CA GLU A 379 7.16 -21.09 -1.51
C GLU A 379 6.76 -21.28 -0.03
N GLY A 380 5.49 -21.03 0.32
CA GLY A 380 4.97 -21.13 1.69
C GLY A 380 5.33 -19.95 2.61
N TYR A 381 5.94 -18.89 2.09
CA TYR A 381 6.20 -17.64 2.81
C TYR A 381 5.12 -16.61 2.46
N ASN A 382 4.46 -16.06 3.48
CA ASN A 382 3.64 -14.86 3.32
C ASN A 382 4.50 -13.59 3.36
N LEU A 383 3.87 -12.45 3.04
CA LEU A 383 4.57 -11.18 2.89
C LEU A 383 5.19 -10.66 4.21
N ASP A 384 4.49 -10.79 5.34
CA ASP A 384 5.03 -10.39 6.66
C ASP A 384 6.31 -11.15 7.01
N ARG A 385 6.32 -12.48 6.81
CA ARG A 385 7.51 -13.32 7.05
C ARG A 385 8.67 -12.92 6.15
N ALA A 386 8.40 -12.67 4.87
CA ALA A 386 9.42 -12.25 3.91
C ALA A 386 10.04 -10.89 4.28
N ILE A 387 9.21 -9.91 4.63
CA ILE A 387 9.64 -8.58 5.08
C ILE A 387 10.46 -8.68 6.36
N ASN A 388 9.98 -9.42 7.36
CA ASN A 388 10.70 -9.60 8.62
C ASN A 388 12.07 -10.27 8.40
N CYS A 389 12.12 -11.28 7.52
CA CYS A 389 13.36 -11.94 7.15
C CYS A 389 14.37 -11.01 6.49
N TRP A 390 13.90 -10.17 5.57
CA TRP A 390 14.73 -9.14 4.96
C TRP A 390 15.27 -8.14 6.00
N ILE A 391 14.43 -7.64 6.91
CA ILE A 391 14.85 -6.68 7.95
C ILE A 391 15.94 -7.27 8.86
N ILE A 392 15.79 -8.55 9.24
CA ILE A 392 16.78 -9.26 10.06
C ILE A 392 18.10 -9.36 9.29
N LYS A 393 18.09 -9.89 8.06
CA LYS A 393 19.28 -10.03 7.22
C LYS A 393 19.99 -8.70 7.00
N ASP A 394 19.24 -7.65 6.68
CA ASP A 394 19.78 -6.32 6.45
C ASP A 394 20.40 -5.73 7.73
N SER A 395 19.77 -5.96 8.88
CA SER A 395 20.32 -5.52 10.17
C SER A 395 21.63 -6.22 10.55
N LEU A 396 21.84 -7.45 10.06
CA LEU A 396 23.02 -8.27 10.32
C LEU A 396 24.21 -7.99 9.37
N LYS A 397 23.99 -7.34 8.22
CA LYS A 397 25.07 -6.97 7.28
C LYS A 397 26.19 -6.13 7.93
N HIS A 398 25.88 -5.45 9.04
CA HIS A 398 26.81 -4.61 9.77
C HIS A 398 27.19 -5.16 11.16
N SER A 399 26.76 -6.37 11.52
CA SER A 399 27.15 -7.01 12.79
C SER A 399 28.37 -7.91 12.59
N THR A 400 29.36 -7.79 13.48
CA THR A 400 30.53 -8.69 13.56
C THR A 400 30.19 -10.11 14.01
N LEU A 401 28.94 -10.34 14.43
CA LEU A 401 28.42 -11.65 14.81
C LEU A 401 27.88 -12.35 13.56
N SER A 402 28.59 -13.38 13.09
CA SER A 402 28.10 -14.27 12.03
C SER A 402 26.96 -15.12 12.59
N PRO A 403 25.74 -15.10 12.02
CA PRO A 403 24.68 -15.96 12.51
C PRO A 403 24.80 -17.34 11.85
N ASN A 404 24.88 -18.37 12.68
CA ASN A 404 24.44 -19.73 12.33
C ASN A 404 22.91 -19.77 12.16
N MET A 405 22.33 -18.93 11.30
CA MET A 405 20.91 -19.04 10.95
C MET A 405 20.81 -19.86 9.65
N PRO A 406 20.17 -21.04 9.66
CA PRO A 406 20.05 -21.83 8.45
C PRO A 406 19.28 -21.03 7.39
N SER A 407 19.87 -20.87 6.20
CA SER A 407 19.27 -20.08 5.10
C SER A 407 17.89 -20.61 4.66
N SER A 408 17.58 -21.87 4.99
CA SER A 408 16.31 -22.54 4.70
C SER A 408 15.10 -21.96 5.44
N TYR A 409 15.30 -21.31 6.60
CA TYR A 409 14.21 -20.77 7.42
C TYR A 409 13.88 -19.30 7.17
N CYS A 410 14.71 -18.59 6.40
CA CYS A 410 14.54 -17.16 6.25
C CYS A 410 14.90 -16.68 4.84
N LYS A 411 13.87 -16.57 3.98
CA LYS A 411 13.99 -16.12 2.59
C LYS A 411 13.49 -14.69 2.42
N SER A 412 14.21 -13.91 1.63
CA SER A 412 13.87 -12.53 1.28
C SER A 412 13.69 -12.34 -0.23
N VAL A 413 14.09 -13.32 -1.05
CA VAL A 413 13.85 -13.36 -2.49
C VAL A 413 12.92 -14.54 -2.74
N LEU A 414 11.70 -14.25 -3.14
CA LEU A 414 10.60 -15.19 -3.32
C LEU A 414 9.91 -14.85 -4.63
N ILE A 415 10.06 -15.72 -5.62
CA ILE A 415 9.56 -15.50 -6.98
C ILE A 415 8.80 -16.74 -7.42
N ASP A 416 7.55 -16.59 -7.83
CA ASP A 416 6.84 -17.70 -8.47
C ASP A 416 7.50 -18.03 -9.81
N ASP A 417 7.77 -19.31 -10.05
CA ASP A 417 8.36 -19.81 -11.29
C ASP A 417 7.34 -20.30 -12.31
N CYS A 418 6.04 -20.28 -11.96
CA CYS A 418 4.98 -20.71 -12.85
C CYS A 418 4.69 -19.66 -13.93
N TYR A 419 4.43 -20.15 -15.15
CA TYR A 419 4.44 -19.29 -16.33
C TYR A 419 3.12 -18.56 -16.55
N LEU A 420 1.96 -19.08 -16.16
CA LEU A 420 0.66 -18.47 -16.52
C LEU A 420 0.18 -17.42 -15.50
N PRO A 421 -0.57 -16.39 -15.89
CA PRO A 421 -1.26 -15.55 -14.93
C PRO A 421 -2.18 -16.38 -14.03
N GLN A 422 -2.22 -16.05 -12.75
CA GLN A 422 -3.08 -16.71 -11.76
C GLN A 422 -2.71 -18.19 -11.51
N CYS A 423 -1.47 -18.60 -11.83
CA CYS A 423 -1.01 -19.98 -11.58
C CYS A 423 -0.77 -20.28 -10.10
N ASN A 424 -0.53 -19.26 -9.28
CA ASN A 424 -0.48 -19.41 -7.84
C ASN A 424 -1.91 -19.55 -7.30
N SER A 425 -2.20 -20.66 -6.63
CA SER A 425 -3.56 -20.98 -6.14
C SER A 425 -4.08 -20.05 -5.04
N LEU A 426 -3.19 -19.22 -4.46
CA LEU A 426 -3.52 -18.23 -3.44
C LEU A 426 -3.69 -16.82 -4.01
N CYS A 427 -3.70 -16.68 -5.34
CA CYS A 427 -3.94 -15.39 -5.96
C CYS A 427 -5.32 -14.82 -5.60
N PRO A 428 -5.42 -13.49 -5.39
CA PRO A 428 -6.71 -12.85 -5.23
C PRO A 428 -7.49 -12.88 -6.56
N ALA A 429 -8.81 -12.83 -6.44
CA ALA A 429 -9.67 -12.75 -7.61
C ALA A 429 -9.32 -11.50 -8.46
N PRO A 430 -9.14 -11.64 -9.78
CA PRO A 430 -8.69 -10.55 -10.63
C PRO A 430 -9.74 -9.44 -10.72
N ARG A 431 -9.30 -8.18 -10.65
CA ARG A 431 -10.17 -7.01 -10.69
C ARG A 431 -9.74 -6.02 -11.76
N ASN A 432 -10.71 -5.35 -12.37
CA ASN A 432 -10.48 -4.24 -13.28
C ASN A 432 -9.91 -3.06 -12.46
N PRO A 433 -8.74 -2.51 -12.81
CA PRO A 433 -8.11 -1.45 -12.04
C PRO A 433 -8.76 -0.08 -12.22
N PHE A 434 -9.68 0.10 -13.19
CA PHE A 434 -10.48 1.31 -13.36
C PHE A 434 -11.80 1.27 -12.60
N THR A 435 -12.52 0.13 -12.67
CA THR A 435 -13.86 0.00 -12.09
C THR A 435 -13.88 -0.70 -10.73
N GLY A 436 -12.83 -1.46 -10.38
CA GLY A 436 -12.77 -2.31 -9.19
C GLY A 436 -13.59 -3.61 -9.31
N GLU A 437 -14.32 -3.79 -10.40
CA GLU A 437 -15.17 -4.95 -10.66
C GLU A 437 -14.34 -6.20 -10.95
N LEU A 438 -14.89 -7.38 -10.65
CA LEU A 438 -14.22 -8.64 -10.94
C LEU A 438 -14.07 -8.82 -12.46
N LEU A 439 -12.88 -9.18 -12.90
CA LEU A 439 -12.66 -9.59 -14.29
C LEU A 439 -13.27 -10.98 -14.47
N VAL A 440 -14.27 -11.09 -15.35
CA VAL A 440 -14.80 -12.38 -15.78
C VAL A 440 -13.75 -13.03 -16.66
N THR A 441 -12.97 -13.97 -16.12
CA THR A 441 -12.03 -14.76 -16.92
C THR A 441 -12.77 -15.93 -17.54
N PRO A 442 -13.00 -15.97 -18.87
CA PRO A 442 -13.44 -17.21 -19.51
C PRO A 442 -12.25 -18.18 -19.43
N THR A 443 -12.39 -19.24 -18.64
CA THR A 443 -11.49 -20.40 -18.64
C THR A 443 -9.99 -20.13 -18.45
N LEU A 444 -9.57 -19.59 -17.30
CA LEU A 444 -8.24 -19.89 -16.73
C LEU A 444 -8.32 -20.91 -15.58
N SER A 445 -9.53 -21.21 -15.10
CA SER A 445 -9.81 -22.12 -13.98
C SER A 445 -10.06 -23.58 -14.37
N GLN A 446 -10.16 -23.93 -15.66
CA GLN A 446 -10.46 -25.31 -16.09
C GLN A 446 -9.23 -26.23 -16.23
N GLY A 447 -8.01 -25.73 -15.98
CA GLY A 447 -6.80 -26.56 -16.00
C GLY A 447 -6.52 -27.37 -14.73
N VAL A 448 -7.21 -27.11 -13.62
CA VAL A 448 -6.86 -27.68 -12.29
C VAL A 448 -7.94 -28.61 -11.71
N ALA A 449 -9.10 -28.75 -12.36
CA ALA A 449 -10.21 -29.59 -11.88
C ALA A 449 -10.54 -30.81 -12.76
N ALA A 450 -9.70 -31.15 -13.74
CA ALA A 450 -9.88 -32.31 -14.62
C ALA A 450 -8.75 -33.34 -14.45
N GLY A 451 -8.47 -33.74 -13.21
CA GLY A 451 -7.42 -34.73 -12.89
C GLY A 451 -7.78 -35.70 -11.76
N GLN A 452 -8.97 -35.59 -11.16
CA GLN A 452 -9.46 -36.49 -10.11
C GLN A 452 -10.98 -36.57 -10.21
N ASN A 453 -11.49 -37.49 -11.04
CA ASN A 453 -12.82 -38.13 -10.94
C ASN A 453 -13.20 -38.81 -12.26
N ASN A 454 -12.38 -39.74 -12.72
CA ASN A 454 -12.81 -40.72 -13.73
C ASN A 454 -12.08 -42.05 -13.54
N LYS A 455 -12.32 -42.68 -12.38
CA LYS A 455 -12.15 -44.12 -12.17
C LYS A 455 -13.13 -44.59 -11.10
N SER A 456 -14.39 -44.75 -11.49
CA SER A 456 -15.29 -45.78 -10.96
C SER A 456 -16.71 -45.56 -11.51
N GLN A 457 -17.32 -46.65 -11.94
CA GLN A 457 -18.73 -46.79 -12.36
C GLN A 457 -19.03 -46.50 -13.84
N LYS A 458 -18.83 -47.54 -14.65
CA LYS A 458 -19.84 -48.00 -15.63
C LYS A 458 -19.61 -49.49 -15.94
N THR A 459 -20.30 -50.32 -15.17
CA THR A 459 -20.70 -51.69 -15.50
C THR A 459 -22.21 -51.76 -15.31
N SER A 460 -22.89 -52.54 -16.14
CA SER A 460 -24.35 -52.74 -16.30
C SER A 460 -24.99 -51.82 -17.35
N LEU A 461 -25.19 -52.30 -18.59
CA LEU A 461 -26.26 -53.22 -19.08
C LEU A 461 -27.45 -52.42 -19.61
N GLY A 462 -27.85 -52.72 -20.85
CA GLY A 462 -29.02 -52.16 -21.54
C GLY A 462 -28.72 -51.81 -22.97
#